data_AF-A0A920RMV1-F1
#
_entry.id   AF-A0A920RMV1-F1
#
_cell.length_a   1.000
_cell.length_b   1.000
_cell.length_c   1.000
_cell.angle_alpha   90.00
_cell.angle_beta   90.00
_cell.angle_gamma   90.00
#
_symmetry.space_group_name_H-M   'P 1'
#
loop_
_entity.id
_entity.type
_entity.pdbx_description
1 polymer ?
#
loop_
_entity_poly.entity_id
_entity_poly.type
_entity_poly.pdbx_seq_one_letter_code
_entity_poly.pdbx_strand_id
1 'polypeptide(L)'
;MSEPIAYLKGEYVPASQCVLPIYDLGIVIGAAVTDFFRTFHQTPYRLDDHLQRFYRSCRYARITPPVSLEESRAISEKLISENSQLDPAANWGWCST
;
A
#
# COMPACT_ATOMS: atom_id res chain seq x y z
N MET A 1 7.25 20.23 -7.94
CA MET A 1 6.47 19.88 -6.73
C MET A 1 6.68 18.40 -6.50
N SER A 2 7.10 17.99 -5.31
CA SER A 2 7.27 16.57 -5.01
C SER A 2 5.89 15.97 -4.73
N GLU A 3 5.55 14.86 -5.40
CA GLU A 3 4.27 14.17 -5.25
C GLU A 3 4.47 12.74 -4.71
N PRO A 4 3.47 12.14 -4.04
CA PRO A 4 3.60 10.79 -3.51
C PRO A 4 3.86 9.76 -4.60
N ILE A 5 4.56 8.69 -4.26
CA ILE A 5 4.73 7.52 -5.13
C ILE A 5 3.75 6.41 -4.75
N ALA A 6 3.38 5.60 -5.74
CA ALA A 6 2.58 4.39 -5.60
C ALA A 6 3.27 3.22 -6.30
N TYR A 7 2.86 1.99 -5.97
CA TYR A 7 3.37 0.79 -6.62
C TYR A 7 2.27 0.12 -7.43
N LEU A 8 2.49 -0.05 -8.73
CA LEU A 8 1.51 -0.64 -9.65
C LEU A 8 2.23 -1.52 -10.69
N LYS A 9 1.77 -2.77 -10.86
CA LYS A 9 2.25 -3.71 -11.89
C LYS A 9 3.78 -3.92 -11.92
N GLY A 10 4.44 -3.89 -10.76
CA GLY A 10 5.90 -4.10 -10.68
C GLY A 10 6.71 -2.82 -10.57
N GLU A 11 6.09 -1.65 -10.78
CA GLU A 11 6.79 -0.38 -10.93
C GLU A 11 6.37 0.63 -9.86
N TYR A 12 7.31 1.51 -9.49
CA TYR A 12 7.02 2.68 -8.67
C TYR A 12 6.68 3.85 -9.61
N VAL A 13 5.46 4.34 -9.51
CA VAL A 13 4.94 5.43 -10.34
C VAL A 13 4.51 6.60 -9.46
N PRO A 14 4.52 7.84 -9.98
CA PRO A 14 3.88 8.95 -9.28
C PRO A 14 2.40 8.64 -9.03
N ALA A 15 1.85 9.05 -7.89
CA ALA A 15 0.48 8.76 -7.51
C ALA A 15 -0.54 9.26 -8.54
N SER A 16 -0.26 10.40 -9.19
CA SER A 16 -1.06 10.93 -10.30
C SER A 16 -1.11 10.01 -11.54
N GLN A 17 -0.15 9.11 -11.69
CA GLN A 17 -0.03 8.16 -12.81
C GLN A 17 -0.43 6.72 -12.41
N CYS A 18 -0.84 6.50 -11.16
CA CYS A 18 -1.30 5.20 -10.69
C CYS A 18 -2.73 4.93 -11.18
N VAL A 19 -2.85 4.51 -12.45
CA VAL A 19 -4.14 4.36 -13.14
C VAL A 19 -4.48 2.91 -13.44
N LEU A 20 -5.75 2.56 -13.28
CA LEU A 20 -6.30 1.24 -13.65
C LEU A 20 -7.18 1.37 -14.91
N PRO A 21 -7.18 0.35 -15.80
CA PRO A 21 -8.11 0.32 -16.93
C PRO A 21 -9.57 0.26 -16.47
N ILE A 22 -10.48 0.92 -17.18
CA ILE A 22 -11.92 0.91 -16.83
C ILE A 22 -12.54 -0.49 -16.83
N TYR A 23 -11.97 -1.42 -17.59
CA TYR A 23 -12.41 -2.81 -17.71
C TYR A 23 -11.69 -3.77 -16.74
N ASP A 24 -10.92 -3.24 -15.78
CA ASP A 24 -10.32 -4.05 -14.72
C ASP A 24 -11.41 -4.79 -13.92
N LEU A 25 -11.20 -6.07 -13.60
CA LEU A 25 -12.19 -6.87 -12.88
C LEU A 25 -12.46 -6.36 -11.46
N GLY A 26 -11.47 -5.72 -10.83
CA GLY A 26 -11.62 -5.03 -9.56
C GLY A 26 -12.59 -3.84 -9.65
N ILE A 27 -12.70 -3.21 -10.84
CA ILE A 27 -13.63 -2.12 -11.11
C ILE A 27 -14.99 -2.65 -11.56
N VAL A 28 -15.01 -3.51 -12.60
CA VAL A 28 -16.25 -3.91 -13.29
C VAL A 28 -17.15 -4.76 -12.39
N ILE A 29 -16.57 -5.68 -11.60
CA ILE A 29 -17.34 -6.62 -10.78
C ILE A 29 -16.91 -6.62 -9.30
N GLY A 30 -16.04 -5.70 -8.90
CA GLY A 30 -15.56 -5.62 -7.52
C GLY A 30 -14.67 -6.80 -7.09
N ALA A 31 -14.00 -7.48 -8.04
CA ALA A 31 -13.11 -8.59 -7.75
C ALA A 31 -11.77 -8.11 -7.16
N ALA A 32 -11.81 -7.64 -5.92
CA ALA A 32 -10.66 -7.08 -5.22
C ALA A 32 -10.60 -7.53 -3.77
N VAL A 33 -9.37 -7.59 -3.23
CA VAL A 33 -9.10 -7.73 -1.79
C VAL A 33 -8.26 -6.51 -1.40
N THR A 34 -8.60 -5.89 -0.28
CA THR A 34 -7.92 -4.68 0.20
C THR A 34 -7.62 -4.83 1.69
N ASP A 35 -6.47 -4.31 2.12
CA ASP A 35 -6.09 -4.17 3.53
C ASP A 35 -5.45 -2.79 3.73
N PHE A 36 -5.51 -2.28 4.95
CA PHE A 36 -4.97 -0.99 5.36
C PHE A 36 -4.29 -1.12 6.71
N PHE A 37 -3.14 -0.48 6.86
CA PHE A 37 -2.44 -0.28 8.13
C PHE A 37 -2.07 1.20 8.29
N ARG A 38 -1.78 1.60 9.52
CA ARG A 38 -1.44 2.98 9.85
C ARG A 38 0.02 3.10 10.25
N THR A 39 0.62 4.23 9.92
CA THR A 39 1.94 4.62 10.43
C THR A 39 1.80 5.59 11.60
N PHE A 40 2.64 5.42 12.62
CA PHE A 40 2.81 6.35 13.73
C PHE A 40 4.27 6.76 13.76
N HIS A 41 4.56 8.06 13.74
CA HIS A 41 5.93 8.56 13.61
C HIS A 41 6.69 7.85 12.46
N GLN A 42 6.05 7.77 11.29
CA GLN A 42 6.59 7.12 10.09
C GLN A 42 6.89 5.61 10.26
N THR A 43 6.49 4.99 11.38
CA THR A 43 6.66 3.56 11.64
C THR A 43 5.33 2.82 11.47
N PRO A 44 5.24 1.78 10.64
CA PRO A 44 3.99 1.05 10.45
C PRO A 44 3.61 0.25 11.69
N TYR A 45 2.35 0.36 12.12
CA TYR A 45 1.81 -0.43 13.22
C TYR A 45 1.40 -1.82 12.75
N ARG A 46 2.04 -2.85 13.32
CA ARG A 46 1.72 -4.28 13.09
C ARG A 46 1.70 -4.69 11.61
N LEU A 47 2.63 -4.17 10.80
CA LEU A 47 2.72 -4.44 9.35
C LEU A 47 2.58 -5.93 9.01
N ASP A 48 3.28 -6.77 9.75
CA ASP A 48 3.31 -8.23 9.58
C ASP A 48 1.92 -8.85 9.69
N ASP A 49 1.15 -8.43 10.69
CA ASP A 49 -0.19 -8.95 10.94
C ASP A 49 -1.15 -8.54 9.82
N HIS A 50 -1.01 -7.30 9.32
CA HIS A 50 -1.76 -6.80 8.18
C HIS A 50 -1.41 -7.56 6.89
N LEU A 51 -0.12 -7.79 6.62
CA LEU A 51 0.29 -8.58 5.45
C LEU A 51 -0.21 -10.02 5.55
N GLN A 52 -0.04 -10.68 6.70
CA GLN A 52 -0.56 -12.04 6.88
C GLN A 52 -2.07 -12.11 6.70
N ARG A 53 -2.82 -11.11 7.19
CA ARG A 53 -4.26 -10.99 6.97
C ARG A 53 -4.59 -10.81 5.50
N PHE A 54 -3.91 -9.91 4.79
CA PHE A 54 -4.09 -9.69 3.35
C PHE A 54 -3.90 -10.99 2.56
N TYR A 55 -2.79 -11.70 2.75
CA TYR A 55 -2.53 -12.96 2.04
C TYR A 55 -3.53 -14.06 2.38
N ARG A 56 -4.02 -14.12 3.62
CA ARG A 56 -5.11 -15.03 4.02
C ARG A 56 -6.42 -14.67 3.30
N SER A 57 -6.75 -13.40 3.18
CA SER A 57 -7.93 -12.92 2.46
C SER A 57 -7.83 -13.21 0.96
N CYS A 58 -6.67 -12.99 0.34
CA CYS A 58 -6.40 -13.35 -1.06
C CYS A 58 -6.63 -14.85 -1.29
N ARG A 59 -6.09 -15.72 -0.41
CA ARG A 59 -6.31 -17.17 -0.47
C ARG A 59 -7.80 -17.53 -0.39
N TYR A 60 -8.55 -16.91 0.53
CA TYR A 60 -10.00 -17.15 0.66
C TYR A 60 -10.78 -16.72 -0.59
N ALA A 61 -10.40 -15.58 -1.18
CA ALA A 61 -10.98 -15.06 -2.42
C ALA A 61 -10.48 -15.75 -3.69
N ARG A 62 -9.57 -16.73 -3.59
CA ARG A 62 -8.91 -17.41 -4.72
C ARG A 62 -8.18 -16.45 -5.67
N ILE A 63 -7.61 -15.39 -5.11
CA ILE A 63 -6.75 -14.42 -5.81
C ILE A 63 -5.31 -14.73 -5.44
N THR A 64 -4.44 -14.92 -6.44
CA THR A 64 -3.00 -15.11 -6.22
C THR A 64 -2.29 -13.77 -6.32
N PRO A 65 -1.69 -13.26 -5.22
CA PRO A 65 -0.87 -12.05 -5.29
C PRO A 65 0.33 -12.25 -6.22
N PRO A 66 0.71 -11.24 -7.04
CA PRO A 66 1.82 -11.37 -7.99
C PRO A 66 3.21 -11.31 -7.33
N VAL A 67 3.26 -10.98 -6.04
CA VAL A 67 4.50 -10.84 -5.25
C VAL A 67 4.39 -11.66 -3.96
N SER A 68 5.53 -12.09 -3.44
CA SER A 68 5.64 -12.77 -2.15
C SER A 68 5.36 -11.85 -0.96
N LEU A 69 5.09 -12.43 0.21
CA LEU A 69 4.85 -11.67 1.44
C LEU A 69 6.05 -10.80 1.81
N GLU A 70 7.26 -11.30 1.61
CA GLU A 70 8.51 -10.57 1.85
C GLU A 70 8.67 -9.39 0.88
N GLU A 71 8.38 -9.58 -0.40
CA GLU A 71 8.38 -8.48 -1.38
C GLU A 71 7.31 -7.44 -1.05
N SER A 72 6.09 -7.85 -0.65
CA SER A 72 5.05 -6.92 -0.20
C SER A 72 5.49 -6.08 1.00
N ARG A 73 6.23 -6.67 1.94
CA ARG A 73 6.85 -5.93 3.05
C ARG A 73 7.84 -4.90 2.53
N ALA A 74 8.81 -5.32 1.72
CA ALA A 74 9.84 -4.42 1.19
C ALA A 74 9.23 -3.27 0.36
N ILE A 75 8.20 -3.55 -0.44
CA ILE A 75 7.44 -2.54 -1.19
C ILE A 75 6.79 -1.55 -0.22
N SER A 76 6.11 -2.05 0.83
CA SER A 76 5.42 -1.22 1.82
C SER A 76 6.40 -0.30 2.56
N GLU A 77 7.53 -0.83 3.02
CA GLU A 77 8.57 -0.08 3.73
C GLU A 77 9.18 1.00 2.84
N LYS A 78 9.46 0.70 1.57
CA LYS A 78 9.94 1.69 0.61
C LYS A 78 8.90 2.79 0.36
N LEU A 79 7.63 2.45 0.16
CA LEU A 79 6.56 3.43 -0.01
C LEU A 79 6.44 4.36 1.20
N ILE A 80 6.57 3.83 2.42
CA ILE A 80 6.56 4.63 3.64
C ILE A 80 7.76 5.58 3.64
N SER A 81 8.98 5.08 3.40
CA SER A 81 10.21 5.88 3.43
C SER A 81 10.14 7.06 2.45
N GLU A 82 9.76 6.81 1.20
CA GLU A 82 9.71 7.84 0.15
C GLU A 82 8.59 8.86 0.40
N ASN A 83 7.39 8.40 0.79
CA ASN A 83 6.25 9.30 1.00
C ASN A 83 6.34 10.06 2.33
N SER A 84 7.10 9.56 3.30
CA SER A 84 7.26 10.21 4.61
C SER A 84 7.89 11.61 4.52
N GLN A 85 8.68 11.86 3.47
CA GLN A 85 9.32 13.15 3.20
C GLN A 85 8.31 14.24 2.78
N LEU A 86 7.11 13.83 2.38
CA LEU A 86 6.04 14.70 1.90
C LEU A 86 5.01 15.01 2.98
N ASP A 87 5.13 14.38 4.16
CA ASP A 87 4.18 14.54 5.25
C ASP A 87 4.21 15.97 5.80
N PRO A 88 3.14 16.77 5.59
CA PRO A 88 3.06 18.11 6.16
C PRO A 88 3.05 18.07 7.69
N ALA A 89 2.52 16.98 8.29
CA ALA A 89 2.36 16.80 9.73
C ALA A 89 3.67 16.42 10.44
N ALA A 90 4.73 16.06 9.71
CA ALA A 90 6.08 15.93 10.27
C ALA A 90 6.53 17.22 10.98
N ASN A 91 6.03 18.39 10.54
CA ASN A 91 6.27 19.68 11.17
C ASN A 91 5.31 20.02 12.31
N TRP A 92 4.24 19.25 12.53
CA TRP A 92 3.18 19.60 13.48
C TRP A 92 3.11 18.68 14.71
N GLY A 93 3.88 17.60 14.79
CA GLY A 93 3.95 16.79 16.02
C GLY A 93 2.64 16.10 16.43
N TRP A 94 1.65 16.03 15.52
CA TRP A 94 0.36 15.38 15.78
C TRP A 94 0.26 14.03 15.07
N CYS A 95 0.63 12.98 15.77
CA CYS A 95 -0.03 11.67 15.71
C CYS A 95 0.24 10.90 17.01
N SER A 96 -0.27 11.43 18.13
CA SER A 96 -0.43 10.70 19.38
C SER A 96 -1.85 10.14 19.47
N THR A 97 -2.03 8.86 19.16
CA THR A 97 -2.93 7.94 19.88
C THR A 97 -2.75 6.52 19.39
#